data_AF-K2MKP9-F1
#
_entry.id   AF-K2MKP9-F1
#
_cell.length_a   1.000
_cell.length_b   1.000
_cell.length_c   1.000
_cell.angle_alpha   90.00
_cell.angle_beta   90.00
_cell.angle_gamma   90.00
#
_symmetry.space_group_name_H-M   'P 1'
#
loop_
_entity.id
_entity.type
_entity.pdbx_description
1 polymer ?
#
loop_
_entity_poly.entity_id
_entity_poly.type
_entity_poly.pdbx_seq_one_letter_code
_entity_poly.pdbx_strand_id
1 'polypeptide(L)'
;KTPKEELSEGKLKTQVLEECNYGDGRCPSTTDFPVVSLNLEDVHVSRPTTFVDGNYIYMLAGNYSRKSVTDSEKYRANEWGLLLVRGTVSEGSDKRIHWNDTYRFPWNALKKHNEPLTGLIGGGGSGIKMQDGTFLFPVEGTKKENNKTVSLILYFSATNNWTLSKEMSADGCSDPSVVEREKDKLMMMTACDDGRRRVYESGDMG
;
A
#
# COMPACT_ATOMS: atom_id res chain seq x y z
N LYS A 1 -3.44 11.15 -29.76
CA LYS A 1 -3.52 11.87 -28.47
C LYS A 1 -4.39 11.04 -27.54
N THR A 2 -3.81 10.13 -26.77
CA THR A 2 -4.51 9.39 -25.72
C THR A 2 -4.71 10.30 -24.51
N PRO A 3 -5.88 10.34 -23.86
CA PRO A 3 -6.07 11.10 -22.65
C PRO A 3 -5.15 10.53 -21.56
N LYS A 4 -4.41 11.39 -20.86
CA LYS A 4 -3.78 11.02 -19.59
C LYS A 4 -4.92 10.82 -18.60
N GLU A 5 -5.27 9.57 -18.32
CA GLU A 5 -6.21 9.24 -17.25
C GLU A 5 -5.49 9.49 -15.91
N GLU A 6 -5.78 10.62 -15.29
CA GLU A 6 -5.36 10.91 -13.92
C GLU A 6 -6.24 10.11 -12.94
N LEU A 7 -5.61 9.64 -11.86
CA LEU A 7 -6.27 8.89 -10.79
C LEU A 7 -7.29 9.80 -10.07
N SER A 8 -8.58 9.65 -10.37
CA SER A 8 -9.62 10.48 -9.74
C SER A 8 -10.04 9.95 -8.36
N GLU A 9 -10.15 10.87 -7.40
CA GLU A 9 -10.39 10.62 -5.97
C GLU A 9 -11.64 9.78 -5.69
N GLY A 10 -12.70 9.95 -6.48
CA GLY A 10 -13.96 9.22 -6.31
C GLY A 10 -13.90 7.72 -6.61
N LYS A 11 -12.80 7.23 -7.20
CA LYS A 11 -12.63 5.81 -7.55
C LYS A 11 -11.82 5.03 -6.53
N LEU A 12 -11.07 5.70 -5.66
CA LEU A 12 -10.45 5.06 -4.51
C LEU A 12 -11.54 4.96 -3.42
N LYS A 13 -12.12 3.77 -3.20
CA LYS A 13 -12.98 3.53 -2.03
C LYS A 13 -12.11 3.53 -0.76
N THR A 14 -11.73 4.71 -0.32
CA THR A 14 -10.77 4.96 0.75
C THR A 14 -11.37 5.87 1.81
N GLN A 15 -11.01 5.65 3.07
CA GLN A 15 -11.18 6.68 4.08
C GLN A 15 -10.09 7.73 3.84
N VAL A 16 -10.50 8.90 3.35
CA VAL A 16 -9.63 10.07 3.27
C VAL A 16 -9.38 10.53 4.71
N LEU A 17 -8.12 10.62 5.11
CA LEU A 17 -7.77 11.36 6.32
C LEU A 17 -7.78 12.83 5.94
N GLU A 18 -8.58 13.65 6.65
CA GLU A 18 -8.66 15.09 6.39
C GLU A 18 -7.26 15.73 6.41
N GLU A 19 -7.05 16.66 5.47
CA GLU A 19 -5.82 17.45 5.37
C GLU A 19 -5.63 18.29 6.64
N CYS A 20 -4.52 18.07 7.34
CA CYS A 20 -4.08 19.00 8.38
C CYS A 20 -3.41 20.21 7.72
N ASN A 21 -4.15 21.31 7.60
CA ASN A 21 -3.57 22.58 7.16
C ASN A 21 -2.51 23.06 8.16
N TYR A 22 -1.26 23.15 7.70
CA TYR A 22 -0.05 23.40 8.49
C TYR A 22 0.12 24.88 8.92
N GLY A 23 -0.99 25.58 9.15
CA GLY A 23 -0.98 27.00 9.50
C GLY A 23 -0.70 27.29 10.97
N ASP A 24 -1.25 26.51 11.90
CA ASP A 24 -1.29 26.89 13.32
C ASP A 24 -1.02 25.75 14.32
N GLY A 25 -0.43 24.63 13.88
CA GLY A 25 0.01 23.56 14.80
C GLY A 25 -1.10 22.87 15.61
N ARG A 26 -2.38 23.10 15.28
CA ARG A 26 -3.54 22.38 15.82
C ARG A 26 -4.46 21.98 14.68
N CYS A 27 -4.63 20.67 14.45
CA CYS A 27 -5.71 20.18 13.61
C CYS A 27 -7.02 20.30 14.41
N PRO A 28 -8.06 21.00 13.92
CA PRO A 28 -9.32 21.16 14.62
C PRO A 28 -10.12 19.85 14.54
N SER A 29 -10.21 19.11 15.64
CA SER A 29 -11.17 18.02 15.78
C SER A 29 -12.57 18.63 15.89
N THR A 30 -13.31 18.74 14.79
CA THR A 30 -14.71 19.17 14.87
C THR A 30 -15.64 17.97 14.77
N THR A 31 -16.42 17.86 15.83
CA THR A 31 -17.48 16.93 16.18
C THR A 31 -18.59 16.84 15.14
N ASP A 32 -18.91 15.63 14.67
CA ASP A 32 -20.30 15.15 14.48
C ASP A 32 -20.37 13.68 14.04
N PHE A 33 -19.66 12.82 14.77
CA PHE A 33 -19.95 11.39 14.96
C PHE A 33 -19.43 11.05 16.36
N PRO A 34 -19.84 9.97 17.04
CA PRO A 34 -19.16 9.55 18.27
C PRO A 34 -17.73 9.14 17.87
N VAL A 35 -16.84 10.12 17.82
CA VAL A 35 -15.40 9.95 17.66
C VAL A 35 -14.97 9.32 18.97
N VAL A 36 -14.91 7.99 18.99
CA VAL A 36 -14.00 7.33 19.90
C VAL A 36 -12.63 7.83 19.45
N SER A 37 -12.11 8.85 20.14
CA SER A 37 -10.70 9.24 20.04
C SER A 37 -9.89 8.04 20.47
N LEU A 38 -9.54 7.21 19.50
CA LEU A 38 -8.63 6.10 19.70
C LEU A 38 -7.26 6.74 19.87
N ASN A 39 -6.79 6.81 21.12
CA ASN A 39 -5.40 7.13 21.41
C ASN A 39 -4.55 6.01 20.79
N LEU A 40 -4.09 6.23 19.54
CA LEU A 40 -3.11 5.36 18.90
C LEU A 40 -1.77 5.67 19.56
N GLU A 41 -1.36 4.82 20.50
CA GLU A 41 -0.18 5.09 21.32
C GLU A 41 1.14 4.80 20.60
N ASP A 42 1.15 4.09 19.47
CA ASP A 42 2.35 3.85 18.69
C ASP A 42 1.97 3.60 17.23
N VAL A 43 2.33 4.52 16.32
CA VAL A 43 2.17 4.35 14.87
C VAL A 43 3.52 4.09 14.25
N HIS A 44 3.69 2.89 13.69
CA HIS A 44 4.88 2.50 12.96
C HIS A 44 4.55 2.41 11.47
N VAL A 45 5.26 3.18 10.66
CA VAL A 45 5.16 3.16 9.20
C VAL A 45 6.46 2.59 8.63
N SER A 46 6.37 1.58 7.77
CA SER A 46 7.56 0.89 7.26
C SER A 46 7.39 0.34 5.86
N ARG A 47 8.53 -0.06 5.27
CA ARG A 47 8.69 -0.58 3.90
C ARG A 47 8.00 0.29 2.83
N PRO A 48 8.39 1.57 2.69
CA PRO A 48 7.85 2.42 1.64
C PRO A 48 8.20 1.84 0.28
N THR A 49 7.17 1.68 -0.55
CA THR A 49 7.26 1.19 -1.92
C THR A 49 6.71 2.29 -2.82
N THR A 50 7.48 2.74 -3.80
CA THR A 50 7.20 4.01 -4.50
C THR A 50 7.14 3.86 -6.02
N PHE A 51 6.29 4.64 -6.67
CA PHE A 51 6.39 4.85 -8.12
C PHE A 51 6.12 6.33 -8.46
N VAL A 52 6.54 6.74 -9.66
CA VAL A 52 6.40 8.11 -10.15
C VAL A 52 5.55 8.09 -11.43
N ASP A 53 4.59 9.01 -11.51
CA ASP A 53 3.81 9.25 -12.73
C ASP A 53 3.72 10.76 -13.01
N GLY A 54 4.52 11.21 -13.98
CA GLY A 54 4.71 12.64 -14.22
C GLY A 54 5.28 13.35 -12.99
N ASN A 55 4.52 14.30 -12.44
CA ASN A 55 4.92 15.06 -11.25
C ASN A 55 4.34 14.47 -9.96
N TYR A 56 3.63 13.35 -10.03
CA TYR A 56 3.06 12.69 -8.87
C TYR A 56 3.98 11.56 -8.39
N ILE A 57 4.14 11.49 -7.08
CA ILE A 57 4.83 10.41 -6.37
C ILE A 57 3.76 9.65 -5.60
N TYR A 58 3.71 8.34 -5.77
CA TYR A 58 2.84 7.47 -5.00
C TYR A 58 3.70 6.60 -4.10
N MET A 59 3.37 6.54 -2.81
CA MET A 59 4.07 5.74 -1.82
C MET A 59 3.09 4.85 -1.07
N LEU A 60 3.25 3.53 -1.20
CA LEU A 60 2.59 2.54 -0.37
C LEU A 60 3.50 2.17 0.80
N ALA A 61 2.99 2.24 2.03
CA ALA A 61 3.71 1.82 3.22
C ALA A 61 2.83 0.96 4.14
N GLY A 62 3.44 0.04 4.87
CA GLY A 62 2.77 -0.65 5.96
C GLY A 62 2.47 0.33 7.09
N ASN A 63 1.27 0.24 7.68
CA ASN A 63 0.88 0.99 8.86
C ASN A 63 0.51 0.00 9.96
N TYR A 64 1.32 -0.01 11.01
CA TYR A 64 1.07 -0.75 12.23
C TYR A 64 0.72 0.24 13.33
N SER A 65 -0.46 0.07 13.91
CA SER A 65 -0.90 0.90 15.01
C SER A 65 -1.38 0.09 16.19
N ARG A 66 -0.99 0.53 17.38
CA ARG A 66 -1.48 -0.04 18.64
C ARG A 66 -2.61 0.80 19.19
N LYS A 67 -3.77 0.18 19.41
CA LYS A 67 -4.89 0.82 20.13
C LYS A 67 -4.73 0.59 21.64
N SER A 68 -4.64 1.66 22.43
CA SER A 68 -4.91 1.56 23.86
C SER A 68 -6.42 1.67 24.07
N VAL A 69 -7.04 0.63 24.64
CA VAL A 69 -8.43 0.68 25.07
C VAL A 69 -8.40 1.03 26.54
N THR A 70 -9.01 2.15 26.91
CA THR A 70 -9.03 2.70 28.28
C THR A 70 -9.88 1.89 29.28
N ASP A 71 -10.21 0.64 28.97
CA ASP A 71 -10.80 -0.24 29.99
C ASP A 71 -10.38 -1.70 29.76
N SER A 72 -9.71 -2.25 30.77
CA SER A 72 -9.05 -3.56 30.84
C SER A 72 -7.76 -3.73 30.01
N GLU A 73 -6.66 -3.92 30.74
CA GLU A 73 -5.32 -4.28 30.26
C GLU A 73 -5.24 -5.63 29.48
N LYS A 74 -6.36 -6.23 29.09
CA LYS A 74 -6.46 -7.60 28.57
C LYS A 74 -6.72 -7.73 27.07
N TYR A 75 -7.06 -6.67 26.35
CA TYR A 75 -7.32 -6.76 24.90
C TYR A 75 -6.62 -5.66 24.12
N ARG A 76 -5.30 -5.80 23.98
CA ARG A 76 -4.50 -4.99 23.03
C ARG A 76 -4.75 -5.50 21.61
N ALA A 77 -5.57 -4.81 20.83
CA ALA A 77 -5.77 -5.13 19.42
C ALA A 77 -4.71 -4.41 18.58
N ASN A 78 -3.88 -5.19 17.88
CA ASN A 78 -2.95 -4.65 16.89
C ASN A 78 -3.71 -4.44 15.58
N GLU A 79 -3.66 -3.23 15.04
CA GLU A 79 -4.21 -2.94 13.71
C GLU A 79 -3.09 -2.90 12.68
N TRP A 80 -3.26 -3.72 11.64
CA TRP A 80 -2.42 -3.75 10.45
C TRP A 80 -3.20 -3.14 9.28
N GLY A 81 -2.53 -2.30 8.51
CA GLY A 81 -3.09 -1.74 7.29
C GLY A 81 -2.01 -1.28 6.33
N LEU A 82 -2.48 -0.79 5.19
CA LEU A 82 -1.64 -0.11 4.22
C LEU A 82 -1.98 1.37 4.20
N LEU A 83 -0.97 2.19 3.98
CA LEU A 83 -1.08 3.63 3.80
C LEU A 83 -0.60 3.94 2.39
N LEU A 84 -1.43 4.59 1.59
CA LEU A 84 -1.01 5.20 0.34
C LEU A 84 -0.91 6.70 0.53
N VAL A 85 0.20 7.28 0.14
CA VAL A 85 0.41 8.72 0.16
C VAL A 85 0.69 9.21 -1.26
N ARG A 86 0.04 10.30 -1.66
CA ARG A 86 0.31 11.01 -2.93
C ARG A 86 1.06 12.30 -2.64
N GLY A 87 2.22 12.44 -3.26
CA GLY A 87 3.02 13.65 -3.28
C GLY A 87 2.99 14.30 -4.66
N THR A 88 3.07 15.63 -4.72
CA THR A 88 3.20 16.40 -5.95
C THR A 88 4.51 17.16 -5.94
N VAL A 89 5.32 16.98 -6.98
CA VAL A 89 6.58 17.69 -7.19
C VAL A 89 6.28 19.07 -7.79
N SER A 90 6.79 20.13 -7.16
CA SER A 90 6.64 21.49 -7.68
C SER A 90 7.54 21.74 -8.90
N GLU A 91 7.01 22.51 -9.83
CA GLU A 91 7.76 23.05 -10.98
C GLU A 91 8.48 24.35 -10.56
N GLY A 92 9.69 24.58 -11.09
CA GLY A 92 10.48 25.80 -10.86
C GLY A 92 11.86 25.59 -10.22
N SER A 93 12.52 26.68 -9.81
CA SER A 93 13.85 26.65 -9.19
C SER A 93 13.84 26.03 -7.79
N ASP A 94 12.75 26.23 -7.06
CA ASP A 94 12.59 25.79 -5.68
C ASP A 94 11.82 24.47 -5.64
N LYS A 95 12.49 23.39 -6.05
CA LYS A 95 11.91 22.06 -6.11
C LYS A 95 11.53 21.57 -4.72
N ARG A 96 10.23 21.30 -4.52
CA ARG A 96 9.64 20.78 -3.28
C ARG A 96 8.70 19.62 -3.60
N ILE A 97 8.46 18.78 -2.60
CA ILE A 97 7.44 17.73 -2.66
C ILE A 97 6.34 18.14 -1.68
N HIS A 98 5.13 18.32 -2.19
CA HIS A 98 3.95 18.58 -1.39
C HIS A 98 3.22 17.26 -1.19
N TRP A 99 3.16 16.78 0.05
CA TRP A 99 2.37 15.59 0.41
C TRP A 99 0.95 16.05 0.69
N ASN A 100 0.04 15.69 -0.21
CA ASN A 100 -1.32 16.25 -0.20
C ASN A 100 -2.31 15.23 0.35
N ASP A 101 -2.25 13.98 -0.14
CA ASP A 101 -3.30 13.00 0.12
C ASP A 101 -2.77 11.78 0.84
N THR A 102 -3.51 11.35 1.86
CA THR A 102 -3.23 10.14 2.61
C THR A 102 -4.47 9.26 2.65
N TYR A 103 -4.33 8.05 2.11
CA TYR A 103 -5.40 7.07 2.04
C TYR A 103 -5.03 5.87 2.91
N ARG A 104 -5.86 5.58 3.92
CA ARG A 104 -5.69 4.41 4.79
C ARG A 104 -6.55 3.26 4.30
N PHE A 105 -5.93 2.10 4.17
CA PHE A 105 -6.58 0.86 3.79
C PHE A 105 -6.56 -0.10 4.98
N PRO A 106 -7.71 -0.34 5.64
CA PRO A 106 -7.81 -1.42 6.60
C PRO A 106 -7.65 -2.75 5.86
N TRP A 107 -6.74 -3.61 6.33
CA TRP A 107 -6.47 -4.94 5.77
C TRP A 107 -7.74 -5.75 5.45
N ASN A 108 -8.79 -5.58 6.26
CA ASN A 108 -10.07 -6.25 6.11
C ASN A 108 -10.74 -6.05 4.73
N ALA A 109 -10.46 -4.95 4.03
CA ALA A 109 -10.98 -4.68 2.69
C ALA A 109 -10.35 -5.58 1.60
N LEU A 110 -9.16 -6.12 1.87
CA LEU A 110 -8.38 -6.97 0.96
C LEU A 110 -8.47 -8.46 1.31
N LYS A 111 -9.25 -8.84 2.33
CA LYS A 111 -9.41 -10.23 2.82
C LYS A 111 -10.00 -11.23 1.83
N LYS A 112 -10.39 -10.83 0.61
CA LYS A 112 -10.98 -11.71 -0.40
C LYS A 112 -9.94 -12.55 -1.16
N HIS A 113 -8.87 -12.95 -0.48
CA HIS A 113 -7.89 -13.86 -1.01
C HIS A 113 -8.29 -15.30 -0.66
N ASN A 114 -8.05 -16.26 -1.57
CA ASN A 114 -8.44 -17.67 -1.37
C ASN A 114 -7.73 -18.30 -0.16
N GLU A 115 -6.46 -17.92 0.05
CA GLU A 115 -5.70 -18.29 1.25
C GLU A 115 -5.73 -17.17 2.32
N PRO A 116 -5.98 -17.50 3.59
CA PRO A 116 -6.08 -16.50 4.65
C PRO A 116 -4.70 -15.93 5.02
N LEU A 117 -4.54 -14.61 4.87
CA LEU A 117 -3.35 -13.87 5.29
C LEU A 117 -3.62 -13.06 6.58
N THR A 118 -2.62 -12.97 7.46
CA THR A 118 -2.67 -12.25 8.75
C THR A 118 -2.14 -10.83 8.66
N GLY A 119 -1.35 -10.52 7.63
CA GLY A 119 -0.79 -9.19 7.38
C GLY A 119 -0.41 -9.02 5.91
N LEU A 120 -0.30 -7.75 5.49
CA LEU A 120 0.18 -7.34 4.18
C LEU A 120 0.95 -6.03 4.32
N ILE A 121 2.12 -5.95 3.71
CA ILE A 121 3.01 -4.78 3.72
C ILE A 121 3.62 -4.56 2.33
N GLY A 122 4.06 -3.34 2.02
CA GLY A 122 4.85 -3.09 0.82
C GLY A 122 6.14 -3.92 0.82
N GLY A 123 6.59 -4.36 -0.36
CA GLY A 123 7.87 -5.08 -0.51
C GLY A 123 9.10 -4.20 -0.29
N GLY A 124 8.92 -2.88 -0.30
CA GLY A 124 9.99 -1.89 -0.27
C GLY A 124 10.49 -1.54 -1.67
N GLY A 125 11.18 -0.40 -1.78
CA GLY A 125 11.78 0.03 -3.04
C GLY A 125 10.76 0.60 -4.01
N SER A 126 10.63 0.00 -5.20
CA SER A 126 9.86 0.56 -6.31
C SER A 126 8.68 -0.32 -6.72
N GLY A 127 7.52 0.31 -6.87
CA GLY A 127 6.44 -0.18 -7.72
C GLY A 127 6.64 0.29 -9.15
N ILE A 128 5.68 -0.02 -10.02
CA ILE A 128 5.74 0.35 -11.44
C ILE A 128 4.39 0.84 -11.97
N LYS A 129 4.45 1.66 -13.02
CA LYS A 129 3.33 1.92 -13.93
C LYS A 129 3.62 1.16 -15.23
N MET A 130 2.75 0.24 -15.59
CA MET A 130 2.84 -0.52 -16.83
C MET A 130 2.43 0.30 -18.05
N GLN A 131 2.81 -0.17 -19.23
CA GLN A 131 2.50 0.48 -20.50
C GLN A 131 0.99 0.63 -20.77
N ASP A 132 0.18 -0.29 -20.25
CA ASP A 132 -1.28 -0.27 -20.34
C ASP A 132 -1.93 0.74 -19.36
N GLY A 133 -1.13 1.39 -18.50
CA GLY A 133 -1.58 2.33 -17.48
C GLY A 133 -1.92 1.70 -16.12
N THR A 134 -1.73 0.39 -15.95
CA THR A 134 -1.91 -0.28 -14.65
C THR A 134 -0.77 0.06 -13.70
N PHE A 135 -1.09 0.36 -12.45
CA PHE A 135 -0.11 0.61 -11.39
C PHE A 135 0.02 -0.63 -10.51
N LEU A 136 1.25 -0.97 -10.12
CA LEU A 136 1.54 -2.14 -9.30
C LEU A 136 2.50 -1.81 -8.17
N PHE A 137 2.19 -2.36 -6.99
CA PHE A 137 3.09 -2.46 -5.86
C PHE A 137 3.41 -3.93 -5.58
N PRO A 138 4.69 -4.30 -5.54
CA PRO A 138 5.07 -5.56 -4.93
C PRO A 138 4.76 -5.50 -3.44
N VAL A 139 4.11 -6.53 -2.91
CA VAL A 139 3.69 -6.60 -1.51
C VAL A 139 4.02 -7.95 -0.91
N GLU A 140 4.25 -7.97 0.39
CA GLU A 140 4.55 -9.17 1.16
C GLU A 140 3.39 -9.47 2.09
N GLY A 141 2.87 -10.70 2.01
CA GLY A 141 1.82 -11.23 2.86
C GLY A 141 2.37 -12.24 3.88
N THR A 142 1.69 -12.37 5.01
CA THR A 142 1.96 -13.42 6.00
C THR A 142 0.83 -14.44 6.01
N LYS A 143 1.11 -15.71 5.74
CA LYS A 143 0.11 -16.78 5.76
C LYS A 143 -0.37 -17.08 7.18
N LYS A 144 -1.68 -17.26 7.36
CA LYS A 144 -2.25 -17.64 8.66
C LYS A 144 -1.91 -19.07 9.07
N GLU A 145 -1.80 -19.99 8.10
CA GLU A 145 -1.60 -21.41 8.37
C GLU A 145 -0.26 -21.71 9.03
N ASN A 146 0.82 -21.12 8.52
CA ASN A 146 2.19 -21.45 8.91
C ASN A 146 3.08 -20.23 9.22
N ASN A 147 2.51 -19.02 9.22
CA ASN A 147 3.23 -17.75 9.42
C ASN A 147 4.39 -17.51 8.43
N LYS A 148 4.40 -18.21 7.29
CA LYS A 148 5.40 -17.97 6.25
C LYS A 148 5.06 -16.72 5.45
N THR A 149 6.11 -16.04 5.03
CA THR A 149 6.03 -14.91 4.11
C THR A 149 5.78 -15.41 2.70
N VAL A 150 5.00 -14.65 1.96
CA VAL A 150 4.78 -14.83 0.53
C VAL A 150 4.76 -13.48 -0.15
N SER A 151 5.17 -13.45 -1.40
CA SER A 151 5.17 -12.27 -2.24
C SER A 151 3.97 -12.29 -3.18
N LEU A 152 3.33 -11.14 -3.29
CA LEU A 152 2.09 -10.89 -4.03
C LEU A 152 2.22 -9.56 -4.78
N ILE A 153 1.22 -9.28 -5.62
CA ILE A 153 1.12 -8.02 -6.35
C ILE A 153 -0.16 -7.33 -5.94
N LEU A 154 -0.06 -6.06 -5.56
CA LEU A 154 -1.21 -5.19 -5.37
C LEU A 154 -1.28 -4.24 -6.55
N TYR A 155 -2.35 -4.29 -7.34
CA TYR A 155 -2.47 -3.51 -8.56
C TYR A 155 -3.81 -2.79 -8.67
N PHE A 156 -3.84 -1.69 -9.41
CA PHE A 156 -5.02 -0.86 -9.65
C PHE A 156 -4.85 -0.04 -10.93
N SER A 157 -5.94 0.51 -11.45
CA SER A 157 -5.91 1.41 -12.60
C SER A 157 -6.91 2.55 -12.44
N ALA A 158 -6.96 3.46 -13.40
CA ALA A 158 -7.98 4.51 -13.42
C ALA A 158 -9.41 3.96 -13.55
N THR A 159 -9.58 2.73 -14.05
CA THR A 159 -10.88 2.09 -14.26
C THR A 159 -11.19 1.00 -13.24
N ASN A 160 -10.16 0.41 -12.63
CA ASN A 160 -10.29 -0.71 -11.71
C ASN A 160 -9.78 -0.36 -10.30
N ASN A 161 -10.56 -0.77 -9.31
CA ASN A 161 -10.15 -0.70 -7.91
C ASN A 161 -8.93 -1.61 -7.63
N TRP A 162 -8.32 -1.36 -6.48
CA TRP A 162 -7.27 -2.20 -5.90
C TRP A 162 -7.64 -3.68 -5.92
N THR A 163 -6.74 -4.47 -6.49
CA THR A 163 -6.83 -5.92 -6.56
C THR A 163 -5.51 -6.50 -6.09
N LEU A 164 -5.61 -7.52 -5.24
CA LEU A 164 -4.47 -8.33 -4.83
C LEU A 164 -4.41 -9.55 -5.75
N SER A 165 -3.23 -9.91 -6.23
CA SER A 165 -2.99 -11.10 -7.04
C SER A 165 -3.55 -12.35 -6.36
N LYS A 166 -3.99 -13.32 -7.17
CA LYS A 166 -4.54 -14.59 -6.66
C LYS A 166 -3.45 -15.61 -6.40
N GLU A 167 -2.48 -15.69 -7.31
CA GLU A 167 -1.30 -16.50 -7.10
C GLU A 167 -0.27 -15.71 -6.28
N MET A 168 0.61 -16.47 -5.63
CA MET A 168 1.65 -15.95 -4.76
C MET A 168 2.93 -16.75 -4.95
N SER A 169 4.04 -16.20 -4.47
CA SER A 169 5.31 -16.93 -4.45
C SER A 169 5.26 -18.17 -3.56
N ALA A 170 6.29 -19.01 -3.67
CA ALA A 170 6.56 -20.05 -2.68
C ALA A 170 6.69 -19.48 -1.26
N ASP A 171 6.43 -20.35 -0.27
CA ASP A 171 6.55 -20.03 1.14
C ASP A 171 7.98 -19.61 1.52
N GLY A 172 8.07 -18.61 2.39
CA GLY A 172 9.32 -18.04 2.86
C GLY A 172 9.99 -17.13 1.84
N CYS A 173 9.26 -16.61 0.86
CA CYS A 173 9.76 -15.64 -0.11
C CYS A 173 9.20 -14.23 0.18
N SER A 174 10.11 -13.28 0.35
CA SER A 174 9.90 -11.90 0.78
C SER A 174 10.63 -10.91 -0.14
N ASP A 175 10.54 -9.63 0.22
CA ASP A 175 11.23 -8.53 -0.47
C ASP A 175 11.04 -8.51 -1.99
N PRO A 176 9.78 -8.57 -2.48
CA PRO A 176 9.52 -8.65 -3.90
C PRO A 176 9.92 -7.37 -4.64
N SER A 177 10.47 -7.56 -5.84
CA SER A 177 10.69 -6.50 -6.82
C SER A 177 10.10 -6.92 -8.17
N VAL A 178 9.42 -5.99 -8.82
CA VAL A 178 8.66 -6.27 -10.06
C VAL A 178 9.12 -5.38 -11.19
N VAL A 179 9.14 -5.94 -12.40
CA VAL A 179 9.39 -5.23 -13.65
C VAL A 179 8.45 -5.73 -14.74
N GLU A 180 8.06 -4.83 -15.64
CA GLU A 180 7.44 -5.20 -16.92
C GLU A 180 8.55 -5.59 -17.90
N ARG A 181 8.51 -6.81 -18.45
CA ARG A 181 9.55 -7.35 -19.34
C ARG A 181 9.19 -7.20 -20.81
N GLU A 182 8.01 -7.71 -21.15
CA GLU A 182 7.41 -7.68 -22.47
C GLU A 182 6.00 -7.11 -22.33
N LYS A 183 5.34 -6.84 -23.44
CA LYS A 183 3.96 -6.38 -23.42
C LYS A 183 3.10 -7.36 -22.61
N ASP A 184 2.44 -6.84 -21.58
CA ASP A 184 1.52 -7.58 -20.70
C ASP A 184 2.19 -8.73 -19.93
N LYS A 185 3.53 -8.72 -19.79
CA LYS A 185 4.28 -9.71 -18.98
C LYS A 185 5.08 -9.08 -17.88
N LEU A 186 4.80 -9.52 -16.67
CA LEU A 186 5.46 -9.11 -15.46
C LEU A 186 6.46 -10.17 -15.00
N MET A 187 7.62 -9.74 -14.53
CA MET A 187 8.54 -10.56 -13.77
C MET A 187 8.62 -10.08 -12.34
N MET A 188 8.54 -11.00 -11.38
CA MET A 188 8.76 -10.74 -9.97
C MET A 188 9.98 -11.51 -9.48
N MET A 189 10.94 -10.83 -8.88
CA MET A 189 12.03 -11.44 -8.13
C MET A 189 11.76 -11.35 -6.64
N THR A 190 12.06 -12.43 -5.91
CA THR A 190 11.88 -12.53 -4.45
C THR A 190 13.14 -13.06 -3.79
N ALA A 191 13.45 -12.60 -2.58
CA ALA A 191 14.45 -13.23 -1.72
C ALA A 191 13.76 -14.29 -0.86
N CYS A 192 14.37 -15.45 -0.65
CA CYS A 192 13.72 -16.51 0.10
C CYS A 192 14.59 -17.08 1.24
N ASP A 193 13.94 -17.65 2.25
CA ASP A 193 14.54 -18.20 3.48
C ASP A 193 15.66 -19.23 3.22
N ASP A 194 15.64 -19.92 2.08
CA ASP A 194 16.65 -20.89 1.68
C ASP A 194 17.91 -20.26 1.06
N GLY A 195 18.04 -18.93 1.15
CA GLY A 195 19.18 -18.15 0.65
C GLY A 195 19.18 -17.95 -0.86
N ARG A 196 18.21 -18.50 -1.60
CA ARG A 196 18.07 -18.31 -3.04
C ARG A 196 17.11 -17.18 -3.35
N ARG A 197 17.31 -16.57 -4.52
CA ARG A 197 16.31 -15.72 -5.14
C ARG A 197 15.51 -16.52 -6.15
N ARG A 198 14.19 -16.35 -6.15
CA ARG A 198 13.28 -16.95 -7.13
C ARG A 198 12.71 -15.86 -8.02
N VAL A 199 12.57 -16.18 -9.31
CA VAL A 199 11.97 -15.29 -10.31
C VAL A 199 10.72 -15.97 -10.85
N TYR A 200 9.62 -15.23 -10.87
CA TYR A 200 8.33 -15.65 -11.37
C TYR A 200 7.95 -14.79 -12.58
N GLU A 201 7.27 -15.38 -13.56
CA GLU A 201 6.69 -14.68 -14.70
C GLU A 201 5.16 -14.77 -14.61
N SER A 202 4.46 -13.68 -14.87
CA SER A 202 3.00 -13.61 -14.91
C SER A 202 2.54 -12.85 -16.15
N GLY A 203 1.54 -13.39 -16.84
CA GLY A 203 0.86 -12.75 -17.97
C GLY A 203 -0.53 -12.20 -17.62
N ASP A 204 -0.93 -12.30 -16.36
CA ASP A 204 -2.28 -12.01 -15.86
C ASP A 204 -2.26 -11.23 -14.53
N MET A 205 -1.11 -10.63 -14.19
CA MET A 205 -0.89 -9.79 -13.00
C MET A 205 -0.91 -10.56 -11.67
N GLY A 206 -0.80 -11.89 -11.74
CA GLY A 206 -0.64 -12.80 -10.62
C GLY A 206 -1.93 -13.48 -10.20
#